data_AF-A0A7C7PGQ3-F1
#
_entry.id   AF-A0A7C7PGQ3-F1
#
_cell.length_a   1.000
_cell.length_b   1.000
_cell.length_c   1.000
_cell.angle_alpha   90.00
_cell.angle_beta   90.00
_cell.angle_gamma   90.00
#
_symmetry.space_group_name_H-M   'P 1'
#
loop_
_entity.id
_entity.type
_entity.pdbx_description
1 polymer ?
#
loop_
_entity_poly.entity_id
_entity_poly.type
_entity_poly.pdbx_seq_one_letter_code
_entity_poly.pdbx_strand_id
1 'polypeptide(L)'
;VNWLLRVGYKEGKLRRPTMTVNNVYGVMKAVQSGAGIGALPEYMSSSNADLVEILPELTGPQFDAYFVYAEEMRRSKRISVFRDFLLRKVAESKF
;
A
#
# COMPACT_ATOMS: atom_id res chain seq x y z
N VAL A 1 2.20 -10.05 -1.60
CA VAL A 1 3.29 -9.06 -1.35
C VAL A 1 4.64 -9.79 -1.50
N ASN A 2 5.68 -9.16 -2.05
CA ASN A 2 6.91 -9.73 -2.69
C ASN A 2 6.91 -9.77 -4.23
N TRP A 3 5.92 -9.15 -4.88
CA TRP A 3 5.85 -9.05 -6.34
C TRP A 3 7.11 -8.40 -6.94
N LEU A 4 7.66 -7.37 -6.29
CA LEU A 4 8.88 -6.67 -6.73
C LEU A 4 10.10 -7.60 -6.87
N LEU A 5 10.15 -8.69 -6.10
CA LEU A 5 11.23 -9.68 -6.21
C LEU A 5 11.15 -10.54 -7.48
N ARG A 6 10.00 -10.53 -8.17
CA ARG A 6 9.69 -11.35 -9.36
C ARG A 6 9.72 -10.56 -10.67
N VAL A 7 9.36 -9.29 -10.65
CA VAL A 7 9.21 -8.47 -11.87
C VAL A 7 10.46 -8.51 -12.74
N GLY A 8 10.36 -8.78 -14.04
CA GLY A 8 11.51 -8.78 -14.96
C GLY A 8 12.50 -9.94 -14.78
N TYR A 9 12.21 -10.94 -13.93
CA TYR A 9 12.94 -12.21 -13.91
C TYR A 9 12.19 -13.28 -14.71
N LYS A 10 12.94 -14.19 -15.36
CA LYS A 10 12.37 -15.41 -15.96
C LYS A 10 11.76 -16.30 -14.87
N GLU A 11 10.71 -17.03 -15.23
CA GLU A 11 9.94 -17.88 -14.32
C GLU A 11 10.83 -18.73 -13.40
N GLY A 12 10.48 -18.77 -12.11
CA GLY A 12 11.14 -19.60 -11.09
C GLY A 12 12.28 -18.95 -10.30
N LYS A 13 12.80 -17.78 -10.70
CA LYS A 13 13.87 -17.08 -9.97
C LYS A 13 13.35 -15.85 -9.22
N LEU A 14 13.86 -15.65 -8.00
CA LEU A 14 13.58 -14.49 -7.15
C LEU A 14 14.84 -13.65 -6.96
N ARG A 15 14.69 -12.32 -6.92
CA ARG A 15 15.75 -11.44 -6.41
C ARG A 15 16.02 -11.75 -4.94
N ARG A 16 17.31 -11.79 -4.56
CA ARG A 16 17.71 -11.87 -3.16
C ARG A 16 17.49 -10.49 -2.51
N PRO A 17 16.62 -10.37 -1.50
CA PRO A 17 16.42 -9.10 -0.82
C PRO A 17 17.64 -8.76 0.05
N THR A 18 18.03 -7.50 0.08
CA THR A 18 19.03 -6.98 1.04
C THR A 18 18.46 -6.95 2.46
N MET A 19 17.15 -6.70 2.59
CA MET A 19 16.43 -6.65 3.85
C MET A 19 14.95 -7.02 3.64
N THR A 20 14.34 -7.63 4.65
CA THR A 20 12.91 -7.96 4.69
C THR A 20 12.28 -7.33 5.93
N VAL A 21 11.20 -6.57 5.75
CA VAL A 21 10.48 -5.88 6.82
C VAL A 21 8.99 -6.17 6.68
N ASN A 22 8.35 -6.60 7.77
CA ASN A 22 6.90 -6.87 7.80
C ASN A 22 6.10 -5.63 8.25
N ASN A 23 6.42 -4.47 7.67
CA ASN A 23 5.74 -3.20 7.95
C ASN A 23 6.02 -2.23 6.80
N VAL A 24 4.98 -1.73 6.14
CA VAL A 24 5.09 -0.81 5.00
C VAL A 24 5.81 0.49 5.38
N TYR A 25 5.52 1.05 6.56
CA TYR A 25 6.21 2.24 7.06
C TYR A 25 7.70 1.96 7.31
N GLY A 26 8.04 0.77 7.81
CA GLY A 26 9.42 0.33 7.97
C GLY A 26 10.16 0.21 6.64
N VAL A 27 9.51 -0.31 5.59
CA VAL A 27 10.06 -0.33 4.22
C VAL A 27 10.29 1.10 3.72
N MET A 28 9.34 2.00 3.90
CA MET A 28 9.46 3.40 3.50
C MET A 28 10.67 4.08 4.15
N LYS A 29 10.83 3.96 5.48
CA LYS A 29 11.98 4.49 6.20
C LYS A 29 13.29 3.88 5.72
N ALA A 30 13.31 2.58 5.40
CA ALA A 30 14.50 1.92 4.87
C ALA A 30 14.93 2.49 3.50
N VAL A 31 13.96 2.70 2.60
CA VAL A 31 14.21 3.31 1.28
C VAL A 31 14.72 4.73 1.44
N GLN A 32 14.09 5.55 2.31
CA GLN A 32 14.55 6.90 2.61
C GLN A 32 15.98 6.94 3.17
N SER A 33 16.36 5.95 3.97
CA SER A 33 17.73 5.83 4.50
C SER A 33 18.75 5.27 3.50
N GLY A 34 18.35 5.01 2.25
CA GLY A 34 19.24 4.52 1.21
C GLY A 34 19.48 3.01 1.21
N ALA A 35 18.65 2.21 1.90
CA ALA A 35 18.82 0.75 1.94
C ALA A 35 18.57 0.06 0.58
N GLY A 36 17.91 0.74 -0.36
CA GLY A 36 17.64 0.26 -1.71
C GLY A 36 16.25 0.65 -2.23
N ILE A 37 15.72 -0.17 -3.15
CA ILE A 37 14.41 0.03 -3.79
C ILE A 37 13.35 -0.78 -3.03
N GLY A 38 12.19 -0.18 -2.77
CA GLY A 38 11.06 -0.83 -2.11
C GLY A 38 9.75 -0.65 -2.89
N ALA A 39 8.85 -1.62 -2.76
CA ALA A 39 7.48 -1.48 -3.25
C ALA A 39 6.62 -0.88 -2.14
N LEU A 40 6.04 0.28 -2.41
CA LEU A 40 5.21 1.03 -1.48
C LEU A 40 3.82 1.27 -2.11
N PRO A 41 2.74 1.25 -1.33
CA PRO A 41 1.46 1.76 -1.78
C PRO A 41 1.55 3.26 -2.10
N GLU A 42 0.82 3.69 -3.12
CA GLU A 42 0.79 5.07 -3.62
C GLU A 42 0.41 6.11 -2.55
N TYR A 43 -0.48 5.75 -1.64
CA TYR A 43 -0.86 6.62 -0.52
C TYR A 43 0.29 6.94 0.44
N MET A 44 1.38 6.16 0.44
CA MET A 44 2.57 6.43 1.27
C MET A 44 3.59 7.33 0.55
N SER A 45 3.68 7.24 -0.78
CA SER A 45 4.64 8.02 -1.57
C SER A 45 4.15 9.45 -1.83
N SER A 46 2.85 9.64 -2.04
CA SER A 46 2.23 10.94 -2.35
C SER A 46 2.54 12.07 -1.35
N SER A 47 2.93 11.74 -0.11
CA SER A 47 3.22 12.71 0.95
C SER A 47 4.72 12.94 1.22
N ASN A 48 5.63 12.26 0.50
CA ASN A 48 7.06 12.27 0.80
C ASN A 48 7.89 12.81 -0.37
N ALA A 49 8.49 14.00 -0.20
CA ALA A 49 9.39 14.60 -1.20
C ALA A 49 10.68 13.81 -1.45
N ASP A 50 11.10 12.97 -0.49
CA ASP A 50 12.34 12.21 -0.55
C ASP A 50 12.20 10.84 -1.25
N LEU A 51 11.02 10.53 -1.79
CA LEU A 51 10.76 9.29 -2.51
C LEU A 51 10.48 9.60 -3.98
N VAL A 52 11.15 8.87 -4.87
CA VAL A 52 10.99 8.99 -6.32
C VAL A 52 10.48 7.67 -6.87
N GLU A 53 9.41 7.73 -7.66
CA GLU A 53 8.94 6.58 -8.42
C GLU A 53 9.87 6.33 -9.61
N ILE A 54 10.42 5.11 -9.71
CA ILE A 54 11.44 4.76 -10.70
C ILE A 54 10.97 3.76 -11.78
N LEU A 55 9.76 3.21 -11.64
CA LEU A 55 9.18 2.22 -12.56
C LEU A 55 7.69 2.53 -12.83
N PRO A 56 7.36 3.71 -13.38
CA PRO A 56 5.98 4.15 -13.59
C PRO A 56 5.18 3.28 -14.58
N GLU A 57 5.87 2.53 -15.44
CA GLU A 57 5.27 1.61 -16.41
C GLU A 57 4.80 0.29 -15.79
N LEU A 58 5.16 0.02 -14.53
CA LEU A 58 4.85 -1.22 -13.84
C LEU A 58 3.79 -1.00 -12.76
N THR A 59 2.59 -1.51 -13.02
CA THR A 59 1.51 -1.51 -12.02
C THR A 59 1.72 -2.66 -11.02
N GLY A 60 1.79 -2.31 -9.74
CA GLY A 60 1.79 -3.28 -8.65
C GLY A 60 0.44 -4.03 -8.51
N PRO A 61 0.38 -5.06 -7.65
CA PRO A 61 -0.87 -5.72 -7.34
C PRO A 61 -1.86 -4.74 -6.72
N GLN A 62 -3.11 -4.78 -7.18
CA GLN A 62 -4.22 -4.06 -6.57
C GLN A 62 -4.71 -4.80 -5.32
N PHE A 63 -5.17 -4.04 -4.33
CA PHE A 63 -5.68 -4.56 -3.08
C PHE A 63 -7.07 -4.00 -2.84
N ASP A 64 -8.01 -4.89 -2.54
CA ASP A 64 -9.34 -4.48 -2.11
C ASP A 64 -9.34 -4.08 -0.64
N ALA A 65 -9.98 -2.96 -0.33
CA ALA A 65 -10.20 -2.50 1.04
C ALA A 65 -11.65 -2.74 1.45
N TYR A 66 -11.85 -3.39 2.60
CA TYR A 66 -13.18 -3.72 3.11
C TYR A 66 -13.42 -3.02 4.45
N PHE A 67 -14.58 -2.41 4.60
CA PHE A 67 -15.07 -1.91 5.89
C PHE A 67 -15.92 -3.00 6.56
N VAL A 68 -15.36 -3.67 7.57
CA VAL A 68 -15.98 -4.83 8.23
C VAL A 68 -16.43 -4.47 9.64
N TYR A 69 -17.65 -4.87 10.01
CA TYR A 69 -18.24 -4.69 11.33
C TYR A 69 -19.18 -5.87 11.65
N ALA A 70 -19.46 -6.10 12.93
CA ALA A 70 -20.37 -7.16 13.37
C ALA A 70 -21.81 -6.86 12.93
N GLU A 71 -22.57 -7.88 12.47
CA GLU A 71 -23.90 -7.71 11.88
C GLU A 71 -24.90 -7.04 12.84
N GLU A 72 -24.76 -7.28 14.15
CA GLU A 72 -25.58 -6.66 15.19
C GLU A 72 -25.47 -5.12 15.18
N MET A 73 -24.33 -4.61 14.73
CA MET A 73 -24.09 -3.16 14.62
C MET A 73 -24.62 -2.55 13.32
N ARG A 74 -25.24 -3.33 12.43
CA ARG A 74 -25.78 -2.83 11.15
C ARG A 74 -26.82 -1.72 11.34
N ARG A 75 -27.61 -1.77 12.41
CA ARG A 75 -28.61 -0.73 12.75
C ARG A 75 -28.03 0.41 13.60
N SER A 76 -26.73 0.37 13.92
CA SER A 76 -26.07 1.42 14.68
C SER A 76 -25.93 2.68 13.83
N LYS A 77 -26.52 3.78 14.31
CA LYS A 77 -26.32 5.12 13.70
C LYS A 77 -24.85 5.52 13.68
N ARG A 78 -24.07 5.15 14.70
CA ARG A 78 -22.63 5.45 14.78
C ARG A 78 -21.85 4.78 13.64
N ILE A 79 -22.11 3.50 13.38
CA ILE A 79 -21.46 2.76 12.28
C ILE A 79 -21.89 3.33 10.93
N SER A 80 -23.17 3.65 10.76
CA SER A 80 -23.68 4.22 9.51
C SER A 80 -23.01 5.56 9.20
N VAL A 81 -22.97 6.48 10.17
CA VAL A 81 -22.33 7.79 10.00
C VAL A 81 -20.82 7.65 9.74
N PHE A 82 -20.14 6.74 10.43
CA PHE A 82 -18.72 6.51 10.22
C PHE A 82 -18.43 5.92 8.82
N ARG A 83 -19.22 4.93 8.38
CA ARG A 83 -19.14 4.38 7.02
C ARG A 83 -19.32 5.47 5.97
N ASP A 84 -20.36 6.29 6.12
CA ASP A 84 -20.66 7.35 5.16
C ASP A 84 -19.54 8.40 5.14
N PHE A 85 -18.94 8.71 6.31
CA PHE A 85 -17.74 9.53 6.40
C PHE A 85 -16.54 8.92 5.66
N LEU A 86 -16.27 7.63 5.86
CA LEU A 86 -15.18 6.92 5.17
C LEU A 86 -15.38 6.94 3.65
N LEU A 87 -16.58 6.62 3.17
CA LEU A 87 -16.90 6.64 1.74
C LEU A 87 -16.71 8.04 1.13
N ARG A 88 -17.17 9.08 1.83
CA ARG A 88 -16.95 10.46 1.40
C ARG A 88 -15.46 10.79 1.32
N LYS A 89 -14.67 10.41 2.32
CA LYS A 89 -13.22 10.67 2.35
C LYS A 89 -12.47 9.92 1.25
N VAL A 90 -12.83 8.67 0.99
CA VAL A 90 -12.25 7.88 -0.09
C VAL A 90 -12.57 8.51 -1.46
N ALA A 91 -13.78 9.03 -1.66
CA ALA A 91 -14.15 9.74 -2.88
C ALA A 91 -13.45 11.11 -3.05
N GLU A 92 -13.11 11.78 -1.95
CA GLU A 92 -12.31 13.02 -1.96
C GLU A 92 -10.82 12.75 -2.25
N SER A 93 -10.31 11.59 -1.84
CA SER A 93 -8.93 11.19 -2.11
C SER A 93 -8.73 10.88 -3.58
N LYS A 94 -7.86 11.65 -4.23
CA LYS A 94 -7.26 11.26 -5.51
C LYS A 94 -6.15 10.28 -5.20
N PHE A 95 -6.42 8.99 -5.41
CA PHE A 95 -5.36 8.02 -5.62
C PHE A 95 -4.80 8.29 -7.01
#